data_AF-A0A415ZKS5-F1
#
_entry.id   AF-A0A415ZKS5-F1
#
_cell.length_a   1.000
_cell.length_b   1.000
_cell.length_c   1.000
_cell.angle_alpha   90.00
_cell.angle_beta   90.00
_cell.angle_gamma   90.00
#
_symmetry.space_group_name_H-M   'P 1'
#
loop_
_entity.id
_entity.type
_entity.pdbx_description
1 polymer ?
#
loop_
_entity_poly.entity_id
_entity_poly.type
_entity_poly.pdbx_seq_one_letter_code
_entity_poly.pdbx_strand_id
1 'polypeptide(L)' 'MSKDWTSEDVPKLTCPVCGKEFHREDMHFTRDCHGITFRLVCFDCYDKVMGKGYDGAYYTEADECIEEDY' A
#
# COMPACT_ATOMS: atom_id res chain seq x y z
N MET A 1 -19.71 26.13 17.57
CA MET A 1 -18.26 25.96 17.45
C MET A 1 -18.00 25.17 16.18
N SER A 2 -18.12 25.83 15.03
CA SER A 2 -17.74 25.22 13.76
C SER A 2 -16.21 25.17 13.74
N LYS A 3 -15.65 23.97 13.77
CA LYS A 3 -14.23 23.80 13.45
C LYS A 3 -14.19 23.74 11.94
N ASP A 4 -13.92 24.89 11.32
CA ASP A 4 -13.53 24.97 9.93
C ASP A 4 -12.20 24.23 9.81
N TRP A 5 -12.26 22.94 9.49
CA TRP A 5 -11.08 22.14 9.20
C TRP A 5 -10.55 22.63 7.85
N THR A 6 -9.52 23.47 7.89
CA THR A 6 -8.79 23.88 6.69
C THR A 6 -8.11 22.67 6.07
N SER A 7 -8.22 22.52 4.75
CA SER A 7 -7.71 21.37 3.97
C SER A 7 -6.19 21.18 4.09
N GLU A 8 -5.49 22.14 4.68
CA GLU A 8 -4.04 22.18 4.87
C GLU A 8 -3.57 21.44 6.13
N ASP A 9 -4.47 21.13 7.07
CA ASP A 9 -4.15 20.42 8.32
C ASP A 9 -4.30 18.89 8.22
N VAL A 10 -4.68 18.38 7.04
CA VAL A 10 -4.85 16.94 6.81
C VAL A 10 -3.48 16.30 6.63
N PRO A 11 -3.10 15.30 7.45
CA PRO A 11 -1.80 14.65 7.33
C PRO A 11 -1.65 14.00 5.95
N LYS A 12 -0.57 14.36 5.25
CA LYS A 12 -0.18 13.77 3.98
C LYS A 12 0.66 12.52 4.22
N LEU A 13 0.50 11.53 3.35
CA LEU A 13 1.21 10.27 3.37
C LEU A 13 2.15 10.19 2.17
N THR A 14 3.34 9.64 2.40
CA THR A 14 4.34 9.50 1.35
C THR A 14 4.17 8.17 0.62
N CYS A 15 4.08 8.19 -0.70
CA CYS A 15 4.05 6.98 -1.50
C CYS A 15 5.42 6.28 -1.47
N PRO A 16 5.51 5.00 -1.08
CA PRO A 16 6.79 4.28 -1.00
C PRO A 16 7.41 3.95 -2.36
N VAL A 17 6.68 4.14 -3.47
CA VAL A 17 7.15 3.83 -4.83
C VAL A 17 7.77 5.06 -5.49
N CYS A 18 7.13 6.24 -5.37
CA CYS A 18 7.59 7.46 -6.03
C CYS A 18 8.10 8.55 -5.05
N GLY A 19 7.95 8.36 -3.74
CA GLY A 19 8.42 9.29 -2.71
C GLY A 19 7.65 10.60 -2.59
N LYS A 20 6.55 10.78 -3.34
CA LYS A 20 5.72 11.99 -3.28
C LYS A 20 4.66 11.90 -2.18
N GLU A 21 4.19 13.05 -1.71
CA GLU A 21 3.16 13.18 -0.69
C GLU A 21 1.77 13.28 -1.31
N PHE A 22 0.81 12.53 -0.75
CA PHE A 22 -0.58 12.47 -1.19
C PHE A 22 -1.51 12.51 0.01
N HIS A 23 -2.75 12.94 -0.21
CA HIS A 23 -3.78 12.78 0.81
C HIS A 23 -4.16 11.30 0.94
N ARG A 24 -4.62 10.90 2.12
CA ARG A 24 -5.05 9.52 2.37
C ARG A 24 -6.15 9.05 1.41
N GLU A 25 -7.02 9.95 0.97
CA GLU A 25 -8.08 9.69 -0.02
C GLU A 25 -7.54 9.42 -1.44
N ASP A 26 -6.36 9.95 -1.77
CA ASP A 26 -5.70 9.80 -3.07
C ASP A 26 -4.79 8.57 -3.17
N MET A 27 -4.86 7.67 -2.19
CA MET A 27 -4.02 6.48 -2.10
C MET A 27 -4.84 5.20 -1.95
N HIS A 28 -4.36 4.14 -2.60
CA HIS A 28 -4.98 2.82 -2.59
C HIS A 28 -4.07 1.76 -1.96
N PHE A 29 -4.72 0.85 -1.23
CA PHE A 29 -4.06 -0.34 -0.73
C PHE A 29 -3.88 -1.33 -1.86
N THR A 30 -2.64 -1.69 -2.12
CA THR A 30 -2.31 -2.80 -2.99
C THR A 30 -2.65 -4.12 -2.32
N ARG A 31 -2.80 -5.16 -3.14
CA ARG A 31 -3.07 -6.51 -2.68
C ARG A 31 -2.03 -7.47 -3.22
N ASP A 32 -1.65 -8.44 -2.41
CA ASP A 32 -0.81 -9.55 -2.86
C ASP A 32 -1.63 -10.60 -3.64
N CYS A 33 -0.99 -11.72 -4.00
CA CYS A 33 -1.61 -12.82 -4.73
C CYS A 33 -2.71 -13.55 -3.93
N HIS A 34 -2.77 -13.37 -2.60
CA HIS A 34 -3.82 -13.91 -1.73
C HIS A 34 -4.93 -12.89 -1.44
N GLY A 35 -4.84 -11.68 -2.00
CA GLY A 35 -5.78 -10.60 -1.77
C GLY A 35 -5.56 -9.85 -0.45
N ILE A 36 -4.48 -10.13 0.27
CA ILE A 36 -4.12 -9.48 1.53
C ILE A 36 -3.57 -8.08 1.22
N THR A 37 -4.01 -7.08 1.98
CA THR A 37 -3.53 -5.70 1.82
C THR A 37 -2.07 -5.59 2.24
N PHE A 38 -1.21 -5.12 1.34
CA PHE A 38 0.24 -5.06 1.58
C PHE A 38 0.72 -3.65 1.95
N ARG A 39 0.65 -2.70 1.02
CA ARG A 39 1.10 -1.32 1.25
C ARG A 39 0.17 -0.30 0.63
N LEU A 40 0.29 0.95 1.07
CA LEU A 40 -0.49 2.07 0.55
C LEU A 40 0.33 2.84 -0.49
N VAL A 41 -0.21 3.01 -1.70
CA VAL A 41 0.47 3.72 -2.81
C VAL A 41 -0.47 4.73 -3.46
N CYS A 42 0.08 5.72 -4.17
CA CYS A 42 -0.73 6.64 -4.97
C CYS A 42 -1.36 5.93 -6.18
N PHE A 43 -2.45 6.47 -6.72
CA PHE A 43 -3.14 5.93 -7.90
C PHE A 43 -2.20 5.61 -9.07
N ASP A 44 -1.30 6.53 -9.43
CA ASP A 44 -0.36 6.33 -10.54
C ASP A 44 0.59 5.14 -10.34
N CYS A 45 0.94 4.85 -9.09
CA CYS A 45 1.78 3.70 -8.76
C CYS A 45 0.96 2.43 -8.55
N TYR A 46 -0.29 2.56 -8.11
CA TYR A 46 -1.20 1.43 -7.92
C TYR A 46 -1.32 0.62 -9.20
N ASP A 47 -1.67 1.25 -10.32
CA ASP A 47 -1.85 0.53 -11.59
C ASP A 47 -0.55 -0.10 -12.11
N LYS A 48 0.61 0.54 -11.87
CA LYS A 48 1.92 0.00 -12.26
C LYS A 48 2.27 -1.24 -11.45
N VAL A 49 2.03 -1.17 -10.15
CA VAL A 49 2.37 -2.22 -9.20
C VAL A 49 1.39 -3.39 -9.31
N MET A 50 0.09 -3.09 -9.44
CA MET A 50 -0.99 -4.07 -9.60
C MET A 50 -1.20 -4.50 -11.05
N GLY A 51 -0.41 -4.01 -12.01
CA GLY A 51 -0.60 -4.31 -13.44
C GLY A 51 -0.49 -5.79 -13.80
N LYS A 52 0.18 -6.58 -12.96
CA LYS A 52 0.26 -8.04 -13.05
C LYS A 52 -0.81 -8.79 -12.23
N GLY A 53 -1.69 -8.06 -11.55
CA GLY A 53 -2.73 -8.57 -10.65
C GLY A 53 -2.39 -8.56 -9.17
N TYR A 54 -1.13 -8.34 -8.78
CA TYR A 54 -0.68 -8.35 -7.38
C TYR A 54 0.58 -7.50 -7.14
N ASP A 55 0.73 -6.91 -5.94
CA ASP A 55 1.87 -6.10 -5.49
C ASP A 55 2.88 -6.90 -4.67
N GLY A 56 3.74 -7.65 -5.35
CA GLY A 56 4.84 -8.35 -4.67
C GLY A 56 5.37 -9.52 -5.46
N ALA A 57 6.21 -10.35 -4.84
CA ALA A 57 6.51 -11.67 -5.36
C ALA A 57 5.35 -12.62 -5.05
N TYR A 58 5.26 -13.73 -5.79
CA TYR A 58 4.43 -14.85 -5.35
C TYR A 58 5.02 -15.34 -4.02
N TYR A 59 4.21 -15.47 -2.97
CA TYR A 59 4.64 -16.22 -1.80
C TYR A 59 4.92 -17.64 -2.29
N THR A 60 6.17 -18.08 -2.21
CA THR A 60 6.51 -19.45 -2.57
C THR A 60 6.58 -20.25 -1.27
N GLU A 61 6.25 -21.53 -1.31
CA GLU A 61 6.41 -22.48 -0.20
C GLU A 61 7.86 -22.54 0.36
N ALA A 62 8.84 -21.91 -0.30
CA ALA A 62 10.18 -21.67 0.25
C ALA A 62 10.27 -20.50 1.26
N ASP A 63 9.29 -19.59 1.29
CA ASP A 63 9.13 -18.53 2.30
C ASP A 63 8.42 -19.05 3.58
N GLU A 64 7.93 -20.28 3.56
CA GLU A 64 7.55 -21.03 4.77
C GLU A 64 8.83 -21.52 5.47
N CYS A 65 9.65 -20.59 5.96
CA CYS A 65 10.67 -20.94 6.95
C CYS A 65 9.97 -21.18 8.31
N ILE A 66 9.12 -22.21 8.36
CA ILE A 66 8.73 -22.88 9.59
C ILE A 66 9.95 -23.71 9.99
N GLU A 67 10.85 -23.09 10.75
CA GLU A 67 11.77 -23.86 11.60
C GLU A 67 10.88 -24.73 12.49
N GLU A 68 10.78 -25.99 12.08
CA GLU A 68 10.08 -27.08 12.72
C GLU A 68 10.82 -27.39 14.04
N ASP A 69 10.65 -26.53 15.06
CA ASP A 69 11.03 -26.88 16.44
C ASP A 69 9.95 -27.83 16.98
N TYR A 70 10.22 -29.09 16.69
CA TYR A 70 9.51 -30.33 17.01
C TYR A 70 9.37 -30.61 18.51
#